data_AF-A0A447MY93-F1
#
_entry.id   AF-A0A447MY93-F1
#
_cell.length_a   1.000
_cell.length_b   1.000
_cell.length_c   1.000
_cell.angle_alpha   90.00
_cell.angle_beta   90.00
_cell.angle_gamma   90.00
#
_symmetry.space_group_name_H-M   'P 1'
#
loop_
_entity.id
_entity.type
_entity.pdbx_description
1 polymer ?
#
loop_
_entity_poly.entity_id
_entity_poly.type
_entity_poly.pdbx_seq_one_letter_code
_entity_poly.pdbx_strand_id
1 'polypeptide(L)'
;MSNKKNLSAEETDLTRRKLLTSAGILAAGGMLSGAVKADEKCAVKAKPAWDKPFTGEIPEKLPEGYNILLVVTDQERFFPTFPFPVPGRERLMKTGVTFCNHQNTSNVCTPSRSVLYTGLHMPQTKMFDNLGLPWMPYDLDPALGTTGHMMRELGYYTAYKGKWHLTEKLEKPLPDEKDEDIDVGDIPEPELHKIMEKYGFADYHGIGDIIGHSKGGYFYDSTTTAQTINWLRCKGSP
;
A
#
# COMPACT_ATOMS: atom_id res chain seq x y z
N MET A 1 5.73 22.63 -73.31
CA MET A 1 4.74 21.64 -73.78
C MET A 1 4.03 21.06 -72.57
N SER A 2 2.69 21.13 -72.56
CA SER A 2 1.71 20.43 -71.71
C SER A 2 1.85 20.58 -70.18
N ASN A 3 1.05 21.33 -69.42
CA ASN A 3 -0.38 21.70 -69.44
C ASN A 3 -1.37 20.56 -69.15
N LYS A 4 -1.73 20.39 -67.87
CA LYS A 4 -3.05 19.97 -67.34
C LYS A 4 -3.20 20.71 -65.99
N LYS A 5 -4.07 21.74 -65.84
CA LYS A 5 -5.54 21.69 -65.57
C LYS A 5 -5.88 20.55 -64.59
N ASN A 6 -6.50 20.73 -63.43
CA ASN A 6 -7.61 21.62 -63.09
C ASN A 6 -7.98 21.46 -61.59
N LEU A 7 -8.57 22.53 -61.05
CA LEU A 7 -9.76 22.59 -60.17
C LEU A 7 -9.70 22.11 -58.70
N SER A 8 -10.15 23.06 -57.88
CA SER A 8 -10.74 22.99 -56.54
C SER A 8 -11.45 21.71 -56.14
N ALA A 9 -11.24 21.29 -54.91
CA ALA A 9 -12.30 20.85 -54.01
C ALA A 9 -11.84 21.05 -52.56
N GLU A 10 -12.37 22.10 -51.95
CA GLU A 10 -12.48 22.25 -50.52
C GLU A 10 -13.44 21.13 -50.04
N GLU A 11 -12.91 20.01 -49.55
CA GLU A 11 -13.72 18.91 -48.99
C GLU A 11 -13.13 18.39 -47.66
N THR A 12 -13.63 19.01 -46.59
CA THR A 12 -14.30 18.30 -45.47
C THR A 12 -13.61 17.09 -44.84
N ASP A 13 -12.51 17.30 -44.12
CA ASP A 13 -12.15 16.40 -43.02
C ASP A 13 -12.92 16.77 -41.74
N LEU A 14 -14.25 16.61 -41.81
CA LEU A 14 -15.15 16.66 -40.67
C LEU A 14 -14.97 15.36 -39.86
N THR A 15 -13.92 15.32 -39.05
CA THR A 15 -13.69 14.22 -38.12
C THR A 15 -14.87 14.09 -37.15
N ARG A 16 -15.37 12.86 -36.98
CA ARG A 16 -16.53 12.42 -36.16
C ARG A 16 -16.67 13.08 -34.78
N ARG A 17 -15.59 13.64 -34.23
CA ARG A 17 -15.54 14.34 -32.94
C ARG A 17 -16.29 15.68 -32.95
N LYS A 18 -16.33 16.41 -34.08
CA LYS A 18 -17.06 17.70 -34.15
C LYS A 18 -18.56 17.53 -34.33
N LEU A 19 -19.03 16.48 -35.02
CA LEU A 19 -20.47 16.24 -35.24
C LEU A 19 -21.24 15.97 -33.94
N LEU A 20 -20.60 15.32 -32.96
CA LEU A 20 -21.19 15.06 -31.64
C LEU A 20 -21.15 16.28 -30.71
N THR A 21 -20.31 17.27 -31.01
CA THR A 21 -20.22 18.49 -30.18
C THR A 21 -21.20 19.56 -30.66
N SER A 22 -21.54 19.60 -31.95
CA SER A 22 -22.50 20.55 -32.53
C SER A 22 -23.94 20.04 -32.59
N ALA A 23 -24.20 18.74 -32.48
CA ALA A 23 -25.56 18.18 -32.45
C ALA A 23 -26.24 18.24 -31.05
N GLY A 24 -25.53 18.66 -30.00
CA GLY A 24 -26.07 18.70 -28.64
C GLY A 24 -26.88 19.96 -28.27
N ILE A 25 -26.88 21.00 -29.10
CA ILE A 25 -27.46 22.31 -28.72
C ILE A 25 -28.75 22.67 -29.49
N LEU A 26 -29.14 21.97 -30.56
CA LEU A 26 -30.31 22.35 -31.36
C LEU A 26 -31.10 21.13 -31.88
N ALA A 27 -31.90 20.50 -31.01
CA ALA A 27 -33.18 19.86 -31.37
C ALA A 27 -33.83 19.19 -30.14
N ALA A 28 -34.73 19.91 -29.46
CA ALA A 28 -35.98 19.38 -28.88
C ALA A 28 -36.72 20.49 -28.12
N GLY A 29 -37.04 21.59 -28.81
CA GLY A 29 -38.23 22.35 -28.46
C GLY A 29 -39.43 21.56 -28.96
N GLY A 30 -40.23 20.99 -28.06
CA GLY A 30 -41.55 20.45 -28.38
C GLY A 30 -41.75 18.96 -28.07
N MET A 31 -42.56 18.71 -27.04
CA MET A 31 -43.37 17.51 -26.80
C MET A 31 -42.64 16.18 -26.54
N LEU A 32 -42.38 15.94 -25.26
CA LEU A 32 -42.62 14.64 -24.60
C LEU A 32 -42.92 14.92 -23.12
N SER A 33 -44.17 15.29 -22.86
CA SER A 33 -44.79 15.13 -21.55
C SER A 33 -44.91 13.64 -21.27
N GLY A 34 -43.90 13.05 -20.64
CA GLY A 34 -43.85 11.62 -20.40
C GLY A 34 -42.64 11.25 -19.55
N ALA A 35 -42.89 11.09 -18.25
CA ALA A 35 -42.03 10.54 -17.20
C ALA A 35 -40.64 10.02 -17.60
N VAL A 36 -39.61 10.78 -17.23
CA VAL A 36 -38.41 10.21 -16.61
C VAL A 36 -38.11 11.06 -15.39
N LYS A 37 -38.68 10.70 -14.24
CA LYS A 37 -38.04 11.06 -12.96
C LYS A 37 -36.77 10.23 -12.90
N ALA A 38 -35.70 10.73 -13.51
CA ALA A 38 -34.37 10.26 -13.21
C ALA A 38 -34.16 10.58 -11.72
N ASP A 39 -34.05 9.53 -10.92
CA ASP A 39 -33.85 9.58 -9.49
C ASP A 39 -32.70 10.57 -9.20
N GLU A 40 -32.98 11.67 -8.50
CA GLU A 40 -31.99 12.68 -8.05
C GLU A 40 -30.96 12.09 -7.05
N LYS A 41 -30.89 10.76 -6.93
CA LYS A 41 -29.97 10.01 -6.07
C LYS A 41 -28.61 9.73 -6.69
N CYS A 42 -28.33 10.21 -7.90
CA CYS A 42 -26.95 10.37 -8.37
C CYS A 42 -26.43 11.79 -8.05
N ALA A 43 -26.61 12.22 -6.79
CA ALA A 43 -25.81 13.31 -6.27
C ALA A 43 -24.33 12.95 -6.50
N VAL A 44 -23.60 13.81 -7.21
CA VAL A 44 -22.15 13.71 -7.34
C VAL A 44 -21.61 13.60 -5.92
N LYS A 45 -21.16 12.39 -5.51
CA LYS A 45 -20.62 12.17 -4.18
C LYS A 45 -19.56 13.24 -3.95
N ALA A 46 -19.70 14.00 -2.86
CA ALA A 46 -18.72 15.01 -2.50
C ALA A 46 -17.33 14.38 -2.58
N LYS A 47 -16.45 15.02 -3.35
CA LYS A 47 -15.06 14.57 -3.47
C LYS A 47 -14.49 14.46 -2.05
N PRO A 48 -13.82 13.35 -1.73
CA PRO A 48 -13.30 13.17 -0.38
C PRO A 48 -12.32 14.29 -0.04
N ALA A 49 -12.21 14.63 1.24
CA ALA A 49 -11.41 15.77 1.70
C ALA A 49 -9.94 15.75 1.21
N TRP A 50 -9.43 14.56 0.89
CA TRP A 50 -8.09 14.33 0.35
C TRP A 50 -7.94 14.52 -1.16
N ASP A 51 -9.03 14.75 -1.91
CA ASP A 51 -8.99 15.00 -3.37
C ASP A 51 -8.47 16.40 -3.73
N LYS A 52 -7.90 17.10 -2.75
CA LYS A 52 -7.16 18.35 -2.93
C LYS A 52 -5.68 17.98 -3.16
N PRO A 53 -5.12 18.27 -4.34
CA PRO A 53 -3.69 18.12 -4.56
C PRO A 53 -2.89 18.85 -3.47
N PHE A 54 -1.73 18.30 -3.08
CA PHE A 54 -0.79 19.06 -2.27
C PHE A 54 -0.43 20.35 -3.02
N THR A 55 -0.73 21.49 -2.39
CA THR A 55 -0.49 22.83 -2.93
C THR A 55 0.54 23.60 -2.10
N GLY A 56 1.15 22.94 -1.11
CA GLY A 56 2.23 23.53 -0.35
C GLY A 56 3.49 23.66 -1.20
N GLU A 57 4.36 24.59 -0.83
CA GLU A 57 5.70 24.65 -1.40
C GLU A 57 6.50 23.44 -0.95
N ILE A 58 7.20 22.80 -1.90
CA ILE A 58 8.19 21.79 -1.56
C ILE A 58 9.37 22.56 -0.95
N PRO A 59 9.68 22.36 0.34
CA PRO A 59 10.71 23.15 0.98
C PRO A 59 12.07 22.84 0.34
N GLU A 60 12.86 23.87 0.03
CA GLU A 60 14.20 23.71 -0.54
C GLU A 60 15.15 22.95 0.40
N LYS A 61 14.88 23.03 1.70
CA LYS A 61 15.53 22.24 2.74
C LYS A 61 14.47 21.46 3.51
N LEU A 62 14.62 20.14 3.56
CA LEU A 62 13.76 19.27 4.36
C LEU A 62 13.72 19.79 5.82
N PRO A 63 12.55 20.11 6.40
CA PRO A 63 12.43 20.41 7.82
C PRO A 63 13.01 19.27 8.66
N GLU A 64 13.60 19.63 9.79
CA GLU A 64 14.11 18.65 10.75
C GLU A 64 12.95 17.78 11.27
N GLY A 65 13.14 16.46 11.25
CA GLY A 65 12.23 15.50 11.90
C GLY A 65 10.93 15.21 11.15
N TYR A 66 10.99 14.69 9.92
CA TYR A 66 9.79 14.14 9.28
C TYR A 66 9.36 12.82 9.92
N ASN A 67 8.09 12.72 10.30
CA ASN A 67 7.51 11.42 10.62
C ASN A 67 7.49 10.52 9.37
N ILE A 68 8.09 9.32 9.49
CA ILE A 68 8.14 8.34 8.41
C ILE A 68 7.11 7.25 8.66
N LEU A 69 6.21 7.03 7.70
CA LEU A 69 5.26 5.92 7.70
C LEU A 69 5.56 5.00 6.52
N LEU A 70 6.06 3.79 6.81
CA LEU A 70 6.26 2.73 5.82
C LEU A 70 5.07 1.77 5.87
N VAL A 71 4.34 1.66 4.75
CA VAL A 71 3.23 0.71 4.58
C VAL A 71 3.65 -0.36 3.58
N VAL A 72 3.61 -1.62 4.00
CA VAL A 72 3.98 -2.78 3.18
C VAL A 72 2.78 -3.71 3.06
N THR A 73 2.49 -4.16 1.84
CA THR A 73 1.42 -5.13 1.57
C THR A 73 2.03 -6.51 1.29
N ASP A 74 1.32 -7.57 1.65
CA ASP A 74 1.77 -8.94 1.40
C ASP A 74 1.08 -9.52 0.14
N GLN A 75 1.86 -10.20 -0.70
CA GLN A 75 1.43 -10.84 -1.95
C GLN A 75 0.69 -9.93 -2.96
N GLU A 76 0.74 -8.61 -2.81
CA GLU A 76 0.18 -7.68 -3.78
C GLU A 76 1.09 -7.60 -5.02
N ARG A 77 0.55 -8.00 -6.17
CA ARG A 77 1.22 -7.79 -7.47
C ARG A 77 0.89 -6.43 -8.06
N PHE A 78 1.66 -6.03 -9.07
CA PHE A 78 1.31 -4.86 -9.88
C PHE A 78 -0.03 -5.06 -10.62
N PHE A 79 -0.90 -4.05 -10.54
CA PHE A 79 -2.13 -3.95 -11.31
C PHE A 79 -2.10 -2.69 -12.18
N PRO A 80 -2.21 -2.80 -13.52
CA PRO A 80 -2.39 -1.63 -14.38
C PRO A 80 -3.65 -0.82 -14.00
N THR A 81 -4.70 -1.54 -13.62
CA THR A 81 -5.94 -1.02 -13.04
C THR A 81 -6.38 -1.96 -11.94
N PHE A 82 -6.70 -1.44 -10.75
CA PHE A 82 -7.20 -2.26 -9.65
C PHE A 82 -8.61 -2.81 -9.98
N PRO A 83 -8.90 -4.09 -9.68
CA PRO A 83 -10.20 -4.69 -9.99
C PRO A 83 -11.31 -4.31 -9.00
N PHE A 84 -11.00 -3.50 -7.99
CA PHE A 84 -11.92 -3.00 -6.96
C PHE A 84 -11.48 -1.61 -6.49
N PRO A 85 -12.37 -0.82 -5.84
CA PRO A 85 -12.02 0.50 -5.33
C PRO A 85 -10.91 0.44 -4.28
N VAL A 86 -9.86 1.23 -4.47
CA VAL A 86 -8.73 1.36 -3.53
C VAL A 86 -8.48 2.84 -3.20
N PRO A 87 -9.44 3.55 -2.58
CA PRO A 87 -9.43 5.00 -2.46
C PRO A 87 -8.19 5.56 -1.76
N GLY A 88 -7.66 4.85 -0.75
CA GLY A 88 -6.40 5.24 -0.09
C GLY A 88 -5.18 5.17 -1.02
N ARG A 89 -5.13 4.16 -1.90
CA ARG A 89 -4.04 3.97 -2.86
C ARG A 89 -4.16 4.94 -4.03
N GLU A 90 -5.37 5.11 -4.57
CA GLU A 90 -5.68 6.12 -5.59
C GLU A 90 -5.29 7.52 -5.13
N ARG A 91 -5.58 7.86 -3.87
CA ARG A 91 -5.11 9.10 -3.24
C ARG A 91 -3.59 9.21 -3.30
N LEU A 92 -2.86 8.22 -2.77
CA LEU A 92 -1.39 8.25 -2.71
C LEU A 92 -0.77 8.35 -4.11
N MET A 93 -1.33 7.65 -5.10
CA MET A 93 -0.88 7.72 -6.49
C MET A 93 -1.09 9.11 -7.10
N LYS A 94 -2.20 9.78 -6.77
CA LYS A 94 -2.54 11.11 -7.29
C LYS A 94 -1.75 12.24 -6.62
N THR A 95 -1.44 12.12 -5.33
CA THR A 95 -0.81 13.19 -4.53
C THR A 95 0.67 12.96 -4.23
N GLY A 96 1.24 11.84 -4.65
CA GLY A 96 2.62 11.45 -4.39
C GLY A 96 3.38 11.05 -5.65
N VAL A 97 4.52 10.41 -5.45
CA VAL A 97 5.34 9.85 -6.53
C VAL A 97 5.06 8.35 -6.64
N THR A 98 4.76 7.88 -7.85
CA THR A 98 4.54 6.46 -8.14
C THR A 98 5.67 5.90 -8.99
N PHE A 99 6.29 4.81 -8.53
CA PHE A 99 7.29 4.07 -9.29
C PHE A 99 6.62 2.93 -10.05
N CYS A 100 6.55 3.03 -11.37
CA CYS A 100 5.88 2.03 -12.22
C CYS A 100 6.74 0.79 -12.53
N ASN A 101 8.02 0.79 -12.13
CA ASN A 101 8.96 -0.32 -12.36
C ASN A 101 9.78 -0.63 -11.09
N HIS A 102 9.15 -0.58 -9.92
CA HIS A 102 9.75 -1.07 -8.69
C HIS A 102 9.68 -2.60 -8.67
N GLN A 103 10.80 -3.26 -8.35
CA GLN A 103 10.92 -4.71 -8.29
C GLN A 103 11.34 -5.14 -6.89
N ASN A 104 10.73 -6.20 -6.38
CA ASN A 104 11.21 -6.88 -5.19
C ASN A 104 12.44 -7.73 -5.52
N THR A 105 13.23 -8.07 -4.50
CA THR A 105 14.42 -8.92 -4.66
C THR A 105 14.11 -10.41 -4.59
N SER A 106 12.94 -10.78 -4.07
CA SER A 106 12.41 -12.13 -4.05
C SER A 106 10.88 -12.11 -4.04
N ASN A 107 10.27 -13.10 -4.68
CA ASN A 107 8.82 -13.34 -4.64
C ASN A 107 8.39 -14.21 -3.45
N VAL A 108 9.30 -14.49 -2.52
CA VAL A 108 9.07 -15.23 -1.27
C VAL A 108 9.17 -14.26 -0.09
N CYS A 109 8.35 -14.45 0.95
CA CYS A 109 8.12 -13.43 1.99
C CYS A 109 9.38 -13.12 2.79
N THR A 110 9.96 -14.13 3.45
CA THR A 110 11.15 -13.99 4.31
C THR A 110 12.34 -13.37 3.57
N PRO A 111 12.80 -13.88 2.40
CA PRO A 111 13.89 -13.24 1.67
C PRO A 111 13.56 -11.79 1.26
N SER A 112 12.36 -11.51 0.74
CA SER A 112 11.96 -10.16 0.34
C SER A 112 12.01 -9.17 1.51
N ARG A 113 11.45 -9.55 2.66
CA ARG A 113 11.45 -8.75 3.89
C ARG A 113 12.85 -8.55 4.44
N SER A 114 13.70 -9.58 4.37
CA SER A 114 15.10 -9.46 4.83
C SER A 114 15.84 -8.37 4.07
N VAL A 115 15.68 -8.30 2.74
CA VAL A 115 16.32 -7.28 1.92
C VAL A 115 15.70 -5.91 2.16
N LEU A 116 14.36 -5.84 2.25
CA LEU A 116 13.65 -4.59 2.53
C LEU A 116 14.12 -3.93 3.83
N TYR A 117 14.28 -4.71 4.90
CA TYR A 117 14.59 -4.16 6.22
C TYR A 117 16.08 -4.00 6.49
N THR A 118 16.95 -4.77 5.87
CA THR A 118 18.41 -4.63 6.09
C THR A 118 19.10 -3.79 5.01
N GLY A 119 18.51 -3.68 3.82
CA GLY A 119 19.17 -3.13 2.63
C GLY A 119 20.25 -4.05 2.05
N LEU A 120 20.41 -5.27 2.58
CA LEU A 120 21.43 -6.25 2.15
C LEU A 120 20.79 -7.33 1.27
N HIS A 121 21.53 -7.85 0.29
CA HIS A 121 21.02 -8.91 -0.58
C HIS A 121 20.97 -10.28 0.13
N MET A 122 20.16 -11.21 -0.40
CA MET A 122 19.93 -12.54 0.19
C MET A 122 21.21 -13.32 0.58
N PRO A 123 22.33 -13.29 -0.19
CA PRO A 123 23.56 -13.96 0.24
C PRO A 123 24.16 -13.41 1.54
N GLN A 124 23.87 -12.16 1.89
CA GLN A 124 24.31 -11.50 3.11
C GLN A 124 23.33 -11.76 4.25
N THR A 125 22.02 -11.65 4.00
CA THR A 125 20.99 -11.91 5.02
C THR A 125 20.82 -13.39 5.34
N LYS A 126 21.24 -14.26 4.42
CA LYS A 126 21.08 -15.73 4.44
C LYS A 126 19.62 -16.19 4.50
N MET A 127 18.67 -15.28 4.29
CA MET A 127 17.26 -15.62 4.16
C MET A 127 17.02 -16.05 2.71
N PHE A 128 16.95 -17.37 2.48
CA PHE A 128 16.83 -17.92 1.12
C PHE A 128 15.43 -18.44 0.78
N ASP A 129 14.63 -18.76 1.79
CA ASP A 129 13.27 -19.27 1.65
C ASP A 129 12.42 -18.78 2.83
N ASN A 130 11.13 -19.12 2.85
CA ASN A 130 10.27 -18.85 3.99
C ASN A 130 10.83 -19.51 5.26
N LEU A 131 10.70 -18.78 6.35
CA LEU A 131 11.05 -19.25 7.67
C LEU A 131 10.13 -20.41 8.11
N GLY A 132 10.60 -21.25 9.04
CA GLY A 132 9.83 -22.39 9.55
C GLY A 132 9.88 -23.66 8.68
N LEU A 133 10.60 -23.62 7.55
CA LEU A 133 10.92 -24.81 6.75
C LEU A 133 12.11 -25.57 7.38
N PRO A 134 12.21 -26.91 7.21
CA PRO A 134 13.30 -27.69 7.81
C PRO A 134 14.73 -27.23 7.42
N TRP A 135 14.88 -26.57 6.27
CA TRP A 135 16.15 -26.01 5.78
C TRP A 135 16.35 -24.53 6.10
N MET A 136 15.36 -23.89 6.73
CA MET A 136 15.40 -22.52 7.26
C MET A 136 15.18 -22.48 8.79
N PRO A 137 15.98 -23.21 9.61
CA PRO A 137 15.78 -23.30 11.07
C PRO A 137 16.39 -22.12 11.85
N TYR A 138 16.53 -20.95 11.23
CA TYR A 138 17.23 -19.81 11.82
C TYR A 138 16.55 -18.49 11.46
N ASP A 139 16.56 -17.58 12.42
CA ASP A 139 16.02 -16.23 12.29
C ASP A 139 16.97 -15.31 11.50
N LEU A 140 16.48 -14.14 11.11
CA LEU A 140 17.34 -13.06 10.65
C LEU A 140 18.29 -12.64 11.79
N ASP A 141 19.59 -12.57 11.51
CA ASP A 141 20.59 -12.13 12.49
C ASP A 141 20.40 -10.63 12.80
N PRO A 142 20.05 -10.25 14.06
CA PRO A 142 19.88 -8.86 14.44
C PRO A 142 21.16 -8.02 14.30
N ALA A 143 22.34 -8.65 14.32
CA ALA A 143 23.62 -7.96 14.15
C ALA A 143 23.83 -7.37 12.75
N LEU A 144 23.04 -7.80 11.75
CA LEU A 144 23.06 -7.20 10.40
C LEU A 144 22.55 -5.75 10.38
N GLY A 145 21.80 -5.35 11.41
CA GLY A 145 21.13 -4.06 11.45
C GLY A 145 19.91 -4.03 10.52
N THR A 146 18.94 -3.18 10.89
CA THR A 146 17.69 -3.00 10.15
C THR A 146 17.40 -1.52 10.00
N THR A 147 16.43 -1.16 9.18
CA THR A 147 15.87 0.20 9.13
C THR A 147 15.39 0.67 10.49
N GLY A 148 14.92 -0.24 11.37
CA GLY A 148 14.58 0.08 12.76
C GLY A 148 15.79 0.60 13.54
N HIS A 149 16.93 -0.11 13.46
CA HIS A 149 18.17 0.32 14.10
C HIS A 149 18.68 1.66 13.54
N MET A 150 18.73 1.79 12.23
CA MET A 150 19.20 3.00 11.54
C MET A 150 18.36 4.21 11.93
N MET A 151 17.05 4.05 12.00
CA MET A 151 16.14 5.12 12.39
C MET A 151 16.27 5.49 13.88
N ARG A 152 16.49 4.51 14.77
CA ARG A 152 16.77 4.79 16.19
C ARG A 152 18.08 5.54 16.41
N GLU A 153 19.12 5.22 15.64
CA GLU A 153 20.40 5.95 15.68
C GLU A 153 20.21 7.43 15.30
N LEU A 154 19.25 7.72 14.41
CA LEU A 154 18.85 9.07 14.04
C LEU A 154 17.87 9.73 15.02
N GLY A 155 17.55 9.08 16.15
CA GLY A 155 16.68 9.62 17.19
C GLY A 155 15.17 9.39 16.98
N TYR A 156 14.77 8.56 16.01
CA TYR A 156 13.36 8.25 15.80
C TYR A 156 12.85 7.17 16.76
N TYR A 157 11.57 7.30 17.14
CA TYR A 157 10.82 6.22 17.76
C TYR A 157 10.19 5.33 16.69
N THR A 158 10.57 4.05 16.65
CA THR A 158 10.30 3.14 15.53
C THR A 158 9.26 2.08 15.89
N ALA A 159 7.97 2.40 15.83
CA ALA A 159 6.93 1.41 16.07
C ALA A 159 6.74 0.45 14.88
N TYR A 160 6.49 -0.83 15.14
CA TYR A 160 6.18 -1.84 14.10
C TYR A 160 4.85 -2.52 14.36
N LYS A 161 4.00 -2.59 13.32
CA LYS A 161 2.67 -3.22 13.35
C LYS A 161 2.52 -4.14 12.15
N GLY A 162 1.93 -5.31 12.37
CA GLY A 162 1.70 -6.30 11.30
C GLY A 162 2.82 -7.33 11.16
N LYS A 163 2.87 -8.00 10.01
CA LYS A 163 3.68 -9.18 9.76
C LYS A 163 5.18 -8.88 9.71
N TRP A 164 6.00 -9.62 10.44
CA TRP A 164 7.48 -9.57 10.45
C TRP A 164 8.09 -10.70 9.63
N HIS A 165 7.76 -11.96 9.92
CA HIS A 165 8.11 -13.17 9.16
C HIS A 165 9.61 -13.36 8.88
N LEU A 166 10.42 -12.97 9.86
CA LEU A 166 11.89 -13.10 9.92
C LEU A 166 12.38 -13.67 11.26
N THR A 167 11.44 -14.08 12.12
CA THR A 167 11.71 -14.69 13.43
C THR A 167 10.64 -15.73 13.75
N GLU A 168 11.03 -16.99 14.02
CA GLU A 168 10.09 -18.12 14.18
C GLU A 168 9.10 -17.93 15.31
N LYS A 169 9.60 -17.44 16.45
CA LYS A 169 8.78 -17.24 17.65
C LYS A 169 7.69 -16.18 17.46
N LEU A 170 7.84 -15.25 16.50
CA LEU A 170 6.79 -14.29 16.17
C LEU A 170 5.72 -14.90 15.27
N GLU A 171 6.09 -15.81 14.36
CA GLU A 171 5.18 -16.58 13.51
C GLU A 171 4.34 -17.57 14.32
N LYS A 172 4.97 -18.29 15.24
CA LYS A 172 4.33 -19.28 16.10
C LYS A 172 4.51 -18.91 17.58
N PRO A 173 3.79 -17.89 18.07
CA PRO A 173 3.92 -17.46 19.46
C PRO A 173 3.54 -18.60 20.43
N LEU A 174 2.54 -19.40 20.05
CA LEU A 174 2.03 -20.57 20.77
C LEU A 174 2.20 -21.84 19.88
N PRO A 175 3.37 -22.49 19.91
CA PRO A 175 3.72 -23.53 18.94
C PRO A 175 2.90 -24.83 19.05
N ASP A 176 2.29 -25.07 20.21
CA ASP A 176 1.49 -26.27 20.48
C ASP A 176 0.00 -26.08 20.15
N GLU A 177 -0.41 -24.85 19.78
CA GLU A 177 -1.79 -24.51 19.45
C GLU A 177 -1.97 -24.35 17.94
N LYS A 178 -3.18 -24.63 17.47
CA LYS A 178 -3.55 -24.34 16.08
C LYS A 178 -3.96 -22.88 15.97
N ASP A 179 -3.63 -22.23 14.87
CA ASP A 179 -3.96 -20.81 14.65
C ASP A 179 -5.45 -20.47 14.82
N GLU A 180 -6.35 -21.41 14.51
CA GLU A 180 -7.80 -21.25 14.65
C GLU A 180 -8.29 -21.28 16.11
N ASP A 181 -7.49 -21.86 17.00
CA ASP A 181 -7.80 -22.06 18.41
C ASP A 181 -7.06 -21.06 19.32
N ILE A 182 -6.12 -20.26 18.78
CA ILE A 182 -5.37 -19.26 19.53
C ILE A 182 -6.30 -18.15 20.04
N ASP A 183 -6.40 -17.99 21.35
CA ASP A 183 -6.93 -16.77 21.95
C ASP A 183 -5.86 -15.67 21.89
N VAL A 184 -6.25 -14.48 21.41
CA VAL A 184 -5.37 -13.30 21.39
C VAL A 184 -4.86 -12.96 22.80
N GLY A 185 -5.62 -13.27 23.85
CA GLY A 185 -5.23 -13.06 25.24
C GLY A 185 -4.05 -13.92 25.71
N ASP A 186 -3.82 -15.07 25.06
CA ASP A 186 -2.75 -16.01 25.43
C ASP A 186 -1.42 -15.69 24.71
N ILE A 187 -1.43 -14.77 23.74
CA ILE A 187 -0.23 -14.32 23.04
C ILE A 187 0.71 -13.63 24.05
N PRO A 188 1.96 -14.09 24.21
CA PRO A 188 2.92 -13.52 25.15
C PRO A 188 3.52 -12.20 24.62
N GLU A 189 2.70 -11.17 24.46
CA GLU A 189 3.08 -9.86 23.90
C GLU A 189 4.39 -9.30 24.48
N PRO A 190 4.64 -9.31 25.81
CA PRO A 190 5.89 -8.79 26.36
C PRO A 190 7.15 -9.51 25.85
N GLU A 191 7.06 -10.79 25.52
CA GLU A 191 8.17 -11.56 24.95
C GLU A 191 8.37 -11.20 23.48
N LEU A 192 7.29 -11.14 22.71
CA LEU A 192 7.33 -10.77 21.29
C LEU A 192 7.85 -9.34 21.09
N HIS A 193 7.47 -8.41 21.97
CA HIS A 193 8.00 -7.06 21.99
C HIS A 193 9.53 -7.06 22.23
N LYS A 194 10.03 -7.83 23.21
CA LYS A 194 11.47 -7.95 23.46
C LYS A 194 12.24 -8.53 22.28
N ILE A 195 11.62 -9.40 21.49
CA ILE A 195 12.21 -9.92 20.25
C ILE A 195 12.34 -8.78 19.22
N MET A 196 11.27 -8.03 18.98
CA MET A 196 11.29 -6.92 18.02
C MET A 196 12.21 -5.76 18.42
N GLU A 197 12.42 -5.55 19.72
CA GLU A 197 13.42 -4.61 20.22
C GLU A 197 14.84 -4.94 19.73
N LYS A 198 15.18 -6.22 19.55
CA LYS A 198 16.47 -6.66 18.97
C LYS A 198 16.62 -6.28 17.50
N TYR A 199 15.51 -5.95 16.82
CA TYR A 199 15.49 -5.50 15.43
C TYR A 199 15.26 -3.98 15.32
N GLY A 200 15.38 -3.25 16.43
CA GLY A 200 15.19 -1.80 16.44
C GLY A 200 13.74 -1.37 16.25
N PHE A 201 12.77 -2.19 16.64
CA PHE A 201 11.35 -1.88 16.51
C PHE A 201 10.59 -2.02 17.84
N ALA A 202 9.87 -0.96 18.21
CA ALA A 202 9.08 -0.85 19.42
C ALA A 202 7.60 -1.20 19.21
N ASP A 203 6.88 -1.38 20.33
CA ASP A 203 5.42 -1.54 20.38
C ASP A 203 4.87 -2.65 19.45
N TYR A 204 5.53 -3.80 19.39
CA TYR A 204 5.01 -4.96 18.64
C TYR A 204 4.01 -5.76 19.48
N HIS A 205 2.84 -6.09 18.91
CA HIS A 205 1.70 -6.69 19.65
C HIS A 205 1.37 -8.13 19.19
N GLY A 206 2.25 -8.80 18.42
CA GLY A 206 2.12 -10.24 18.13
C GLY A 206 1.10 -10.67 17.07
N ILE A 207 0.01 -9.92 16.88
CA ILE A 207 -1.08 -10.33 15.96
C ILE A 207 -0.63 -10.38 14.49
N GLY A 208 0.42 -9.64 14.15
CA GLY A 208 0.85 -9.45 12.78
C GLY A 208 1.40 -10.68 12.07
N ASP A 209 2.00 -11.63 12.80
CA ASP A 209 2.66 -12.80 12.22
C ASP A 209 1.82 -14.09 12.25
N ILE A 210 0.74 -14.12 13.03
CA ILE A 210 -0.36 -15.13 12.94
C ILE A 210 -1.03 -15.10 11.54
N ILE A 211 -0.70 -14.08 10.73
CA ILE A 211 -1.22 -13.73 9.41
C ILE A 211 -0.41 -14.41 8.28
N GLY A 212 0.39 -15.44 8.58
CA GLY A 212 1.16 -16.20 7.58
C GLY A 212 0.32 -17.09 6.66
N HIS A 213 -0.87 -17.49 7.10
CA HIS A 213 -1.66 -18.55 6.48
C HIS A 213 -2.81 -18.04 5.59
N SER A 214 -3.47 -18.97 4.91
CA SER A 214 -4.54 -18.66 3.96
C SER A 214 -5.63 -17.80 4.61
N LYS A 215 -5.95 -16.66 3.98
CA LYS A 215 -6.94 -15.67 4.46
C LYS A 215 -6.53 -14.93 5.74
N GLY A 216 -5.28 -15.02 6.21
CA GLY A 216 -4.81 -14.27 7.37
C GLY A 216 -5.15 -12.77 7.28
N GLY A 217 -4.85 -12.14 6.15
CA GLY A 217 -5.17 -10.71 5.97
C GLY A 217 -6.67 -10.42 6.05
N TYR A 218 -7.52 -11.30 5.53
CA TYR A 218 -8.98 -11.14 5.63
C TYR A 218 -9.48 -11.14 7.08
N PHE A 219 -8.91 -11.98 7.95
CA PHE A 219 -9.33 -12.10 9.34
C PHE A 219 -8.67 -11.06 10.25
N TYR A 220 -7.40 -10.72 10.02
CA TYR A 220 -6.58 -10.01 11.01
C TYR A 220 -6.11 -8.60 10.58
N ASP A 221 -6.25 -8.23 9.31
CA ASP A 221 -5.83 -6.88 8.86
C ASP A 221 -6.64 -5.78 9.55
N SER A 222 -7.91 -6.04 9.87
CA SER A 222 -8.76 -5.09 10.59
C SER A 222 -8.21 -4.79 12.00
N THR A 223 -7.72 -5.81 12.69
CA THR A 223 -7.10 -5.68 14.02
C THR A 223 -5.77 -4.94 13.92
N THR A 224 -4.89 -5.33 12.98
CA THR A 224 -3.62 -4.64 12.75
C THR A 224 -3.84 -3.16 12.41
N THR A 225 -4.84 -2.87 11.58
CA THR A 225 -5.22 -1.50 11.21
C THR A 225 -5.74 -0.72 12.42
N ALA A 226 -6.63 -1.31 13.21
CA ALA A 226 -7.18 -0.66 14.40
C ALA A 226 -6.10 -0.36 15.44
N GLN A 227 -5.19 -1.31 15.70
CA GLN A 227 -4.04 -1.12 16.58
C GLN A 227 -3.12 -0.01 16.09
N THR A 228 -2.85 0.04 14.78
CA THR A 228 -2.02 1.08 14.17
C THR A 228 -2.66 2.45 14.31
N ILE A 229 -3.97 2.58 14.03
CA ILE A 229 -4.71 3.83 14.18
C ILE A 229 -4.71 4.30 15.65
N ASN A 230 -4.94 3.39 16.58
CA ASN A 230 -4.92 3.70 18.01
C ASN A 230 -3.52 4.18 18.45
N TRP A 231 -2.48 3.49 18.01
CA TRP A 231 -1.10 3.86 18.31
C TRP A 231 -0.76 5.25 17.75
N LEU A 232 -1.12 5.54 16.51
CA LEU A 232 -0.91 6.86 15.89
C LEU A 232 -1.63 7.98 16.64
N ARG A 233 -2.82 7.73 17.20
CA ARG A 233 -3.58 8.71 17.98
C ARG A 233 -3.03 8.96 19.37
N CYS A 234 -2.49 7.93 20.01
CA CYS A 234 -2.13 7.98 21.43
C CYS A 234 -0.62 8.17 21.68
N LYS A 235 0.24 7.72 20.76
CA LYS A 235 1.70 7.77 20.88
C LYS A 235 2.39 8.42 19.69
N GLY A 236 1.86 8.24 18.48
CA GLY A 236 2.47 8.72 17.24
C GLY A 236 2.15 10.17 16.85
N SER A 237 1.47 10.92 17.72
CA SER A 237 1.28 12.36 17.50
C SER A 237 2.58 13.10 17.83
N PRO A 238 3.02 14.06 17.00
CA PRO A 238 4.06 15.01 17.38
C PRO A 238 3.63 15.85 18.59
#